data_AF-A0A0N5CKB2-F1
#
_entry.id   AF-A0A0N5CKB2-F1
#
_cell.length_a   1.000
_cell.length_b   1.000
_cell.length_c   1.000
_cell.angle_alpha   90.00
_cell.angle_beta   90.00
_cell.angle_gamma   90.00
#
_symmetry.space_group_name_H-M   'P 1'
#
loop_
_entity.id
_entity.type
_entity.pdbx_description
1 polymer ?
#
loop_
_entity_poly.entity_id
_entity_poly.type
_entity_poly.pdbx_seq_one_letter_code
_entity_poly.pdbx_strand_id
1 'polypeptide(L)'
;MGDIHERCLNEWLMRSNNNDRCEICQEKYCKSGNILQPIWKWQKPQIEMTNIVEVSSVICLSLCLWYMITLTVEREFFERVFTAGLPPRSPDIARILVTLLIISTLFGGLMNTVMRIWHYINKQRAIRFMDSDVNKKASK
;
A
#
# COMPACT_ATOMS: atom_id res chain seq x y z
N MET A 1 0.08 -18.46 -39.08
CA MET A 1 -0.74 -17.51 -38.30
C MET A 1 0.23 -16.57 -37.61
N GLY A 2 0.01 -15.25 -37.68
CA GLY A 2 0.94 -14.29 -37.10
C GLY A 2 0.77 -14.22 -35.59
N ASP A 3 1.85 -14.43 -34.85
CA ASP A 3 1.84 -14.25 -33.41
C ASP A 3 1.76 -12.76 -33.09
N ILE A 4 0.67 -12.34 -32.45
CA ILE A 4 0.54 -10.97 -31.92
C ILE A 4 1.18 -10.95 -30.54
N HIS A 5 2.06 -9.98 -30.30
CA HIS A 5 2.61 -9.76 -28.97
C HIS A 5 1.49 -9.47 -27.97
N GLU A 6 1.52 -10.13 -26.81
CA GLU A 6 0.56 -9.94 -25.71
C GLU A 6 0.40 -8.46 -25.32
N ARG A 7 1.49 -7.67 -25.38
CA ARG A 7 1.47 -6.23 -25.12
C ARG A 7 0.61 -5.46 -26.13
N CYS A 8 0.77 -5.76 -27.42
CA CYS A 8 0.03 -5.09 -28.49
C CYS A 8 -1.47 -5.46 -28.43
N LEU A 9 -1.78 -6.70 -28.06
CA LEU A 9 -3.15 -7.16 -27.83
C LEU A 9 -3.81 -6.42 -26.65
N ASN A 10 -3.08 -6.29 -25.54
CA ASN A 10 -3.57 -5.58 -24.35
C ASN A 10 -3.82 -4.09 -24.62
N GLU A 11 -2.91 -3.41 -25.31
CA GLU A 11 -3.10 -2.00 -25.69
C GLU A 11 -4.29 -1.80 -26.62
N TRP A 12 -4.47 -2.71 -27.57
CA TRP A 12 -5.60 -2.69 -28.50
C TRP A 12 -6.94 -2.91 -27.77
N LEU A 13 -7.02 -3.87 -26.85
CA LEU A 13 -8.22 -4.12 -26.02
C LEU A 13 -8.54 -2.98 -25.06
N MET A 14 -7.51 -2.34 -24.48
CA MET A 14 -7.69 -1.15 -23.64
C MET A 14 -8.23 0.02 -24.45
N ARG A 15 -7.89 0.11 -25.74
CA ARG A 15 -8.38 1.16 -26.65
C ARG A 15 -9.76 0.84 -27.24
N SER A 16 -10.10 -0.45 -27.43
CA SER A 16 -11.41 -0.90 -27.95
C SER A 16 -12.52 -0.95 -26.88
N ASN A 17 -12.36 -0.20 -25.80
CA ASN A 17 -13.34 -0.07 -24.71
C ASN A 17 -13.67 -1.40 -24.01
N ASN A 18 -12.64 -2.25 -23.78
CA ASN A 18 -12.76 -3.47 -22.97
C ASN A 18 -13.82 -4.44 -23.53
N ASN A 19 -13.83 -4.62 -24.86
CA ASN A 19 -14.72 -5.57 -25.51
C ASN A 19 -14.31 -6.99 -25.07
N ASP A 20 -15.14 -7.63 -24.25
CA ASP A 20 -14.91 -8.99 -23.74
C ASP A 20 -14.98 -10.06 -24.85
N ARG A 21 -15.12 -9.66 -26.10
CA ARG A 21 -15.24 -10.52 -27.28
C ARG A 21 -14.18 -10.18 -28.31
N CYS A 22 -13.59 -11.19 -28.91
CA CYS A 22 -12.69 -11.02 -30.03
C CYS A 22 -13.45 -10.46 -31.24
N GLU A 23 -12.93 -9.44 -31.91
CA GLU A 23 -13.59 -8.86 -33.09
C GLU A 23 -13.57 -9.82 -34.29
N ILE A 24 -12.57 -10.69 -34.37
CA ILE A 24 -12.36 -11.61 -35.49
C ILE A 24 -13.20 -12.87 -35.32
N CYS A 25 -13.07 -13.57 -34.19
CA CYS A 25 -13.74 -14.85 -33.96
C CYS A 25 -15.00 -14.75 -33.07
N GLN A 26 -15.32 -13.57 -32.53
CA GLN A 26 -16.47 -13.33 -31.64
C GLN A 26 -16.46 -14.16 -30.34
N GLU A 27 -15.39 -14.91 -30.06
CA GLU A 27 -15.26 -15.67 -28.83
C GLU A 27 -15.02 -14.75 -27.64
N LYS A 28 -15.59 -15.13 -26.49
CA LYS A 28 -15.45 -14.38 -25.25
C LYS A 28 -14.07 -14.64 -24.64
N TYR A 29 -13.32 -13.58 -24.38
CA TYR A 29 -12.06 -13.68 -23.66
C TYR A 29 -12.33 -14.17 -22.23
N CYS A 30 -11.68 -15.26 -21.81
CA CYS A 30 -11.68 -15.68 -20.42
C CYS A 30 -10.72 -14.79 -19.62
N LYS A 31 -11.27 -13.79 -18.92
CA LYS A 31 -10.51 -13.01 -17.93
C LYS A 31 -10.07 -13.95 -16.80
N SER A 32 -8.79 -14.31 -16.76
CA SER A 32 -8.22 -15.17 -15.70
C SER A 32 -7.97 -14.43 -14.38
N GLY A 33 -8.39 -13.16 -14.29
CA GLY A 33 -8.12 -12.27 -13.16
C GLY A 33 -6.94 -11.33 -13.43
N ASN A 34 -6.75 -10.38 -12.52
CA ASN A 34 -5.66 -9.41 -12.57
C ASN A 34 -4.42 -10.03 -11.94
N ILE A 35 -3.34 -10.17 -12.71
CA ILE A 35 -2.07 -10.71 -12.23
C ILE A 35 -1.07 -9.55 -12.18
N LEU A 36 -0.27 -9.52 -11.10
CA LEU A 36 0.82 -8.55 -10.98
C LEU A 36 1.85 -8.85 -12.06
N GLN A 37 2.21 -7.83 -12.85
CA GLN A 37 3.29 -7.98 -13.82
C GLN A 37 4.61 -8.32 -13.10
N PRO A 38 5.56 -9.01 -13.75
CA PRO A 38 6.90 -9.20 -13.18
C PRO A 38 7.56 -7.84 -12.89
N ILE A 39 8.30 -7.75 -11.78
CA ILE A 39 8.86 -6.50 -11.22
C ILE A 39 9.66 -5.69 -12.24
N TRP A 40 10.33 -6.37 -13.17
CA TRP A 40 11.13 -5.76 -14.25
C TRP A 40 10.32 -4.93 -15.25
N LYS A 41 9.00 -5.16 -15.34
CA LYS A 41 8.09 -4.41 -16.24
C LYS A 41 7.38 -3.26 -15.51
N TRP A 42 7.62 -3.08 -14.21
CA TRP A 42 6.92 -2.06 -13.43
C TRP A 42 7.34 -0.66 -13.88
N GLN A 43 6.36 0.23 -14.00
CA GLN A 43 6.62 1.62 -14.32
C GLN A 43 7.42 2.27 -13.18
N LYS A 44 8.54 2.95 -13.50
CA LYS A 44 9.37 3.63 -12.49
C LYS A 44 8.51 4.53 -11.58
N PRO A 45 8.60 4.39 -10.24
CA PRO A 45 7.84 5.24 -9.34
C PRO A 45 8.25 6.70 -9.51
N GLN A 46 7.26 7.59 -9.60
CA GLN A 46 7.49 9.03 -9.60
C GLN A 46 7.73 9.47 -8.15
N ILE A 47 9.01 9.57 -7.79
CA ILE A 47 9.41 10.06 -6.47
C ILE A 47 9.42 11.58 -6.51
N GLU A 48 8.38 12.19 -5.95
CA GLU A 48 8.34 13.64 -5.72
C GLU A 48 9.06 14.00 -4.41
N MET A 49 9.57 15.24 -4.32
CA MET A 49 10.21 15.75 -3.09
C MET A 49 9.28 15.70 -1.88
N THR A 50 7.98 15.87 -2.11
CA THR A 50 6.92 15.73 -1.09
C THR A 50 6.95 14.35 -0.42
N ASN A 51 7.15 13.27 -1.19
CA ASN A 51 7.26 11.91 -0.66
C ASN A 51 8.48 11.75 0.25
N ILE A 52 9.60 12.38 -0.11
CA ILE A 52 10.84 12.32 0.67
C ILE A 52 10.64 13.03 2.02
N VAL A 53 10.02 14.21 2.00
CA VAL A 53 9.72 14.98 3.21
C VAL A 53 8.71 14.23 4.11
N GLU A 54 7.70 13.60 3.52
CA GLU A 54 6.75 12.81 4.29
C GLU A 54 7.43 11.61 4.98
N VAL A 55 8.23 10.84 4.25
CA VAL A 55 8.95 9.70 4.82
C VAL A 55 9.95 10.15 5.90
N SER A 56 10.69 11.24 5.67
CA SER A 56 11.60 11.78 6.68
C SER A 56 10.86 12.30 7.92
N SER A 57 9.68 12.90 7.75
CA SER A 57 8.83 13.33 8.86
C SER A 57 8.37 12.15 9.73
N VAL A 58 8.01 11.02 9.11
CA VAL A 58 7.60 9.79 9.81
C VAL A 58 8.78 9.22 10.61
N ILE A 59 9.99 9.22 10.03
CA ILE A 59 11.20 8.77 10.73
C ILE A 59 11.49 9.67 11.94
N CYS A 60 11.49 10.99 11.77
CA CYS A 60 11.72 11.94 12.86
C CYS A 60 10.69 11.79 13.98
N LEU A 61 9.39 11.71 13.63
CA LEU A 61 8.32 11.50 14.61
C LEU A 61 8.45 10.17 15.34
N SER A 62 8.93 9.12 14.67
CA SER A 62 9.18 7.80 15.29
C SER A 62 10.30 7.88 16.33
N LEU A 63 11.38 8.60 16.03
CA LEU A 63 12.47 8.86 16.97
C LEU A 63 11.99 9.70 18.17
N CYS A 64 11.16 10.73 17.92
CA CYS A 64 10.53 11.52 18.98
C CYS A 64 9.63 10.66 19.87
N LEU A 65 8.84 9.76 19.28
CA LEU A 65 7.99 8.84 20.02
C LEU A 65 8.83 7.90 20.89
N TRP A 66 9.89 7.32 20.32
CA TRP A 66 10.81 6.47 21.06
C TRP A 66 11.41 7.19 22.27
N TYR A 67 11.91 8.42 22.07
CA TYR A 67 12.46 9.24 23.15
C TYR A 67 11.43 9.51 24.25
N MET A 68 10.18 9.85 23.88
CA MET A 68 9.11 10.09 24.84
C MET A 68 8.77 8.84 25.65
N ILE A 69 8.77 7.66 25.01
CA ILE A 69 8.57 6.37 25.69
C ILE A 69 9.70 6.09 26.68
N THR A 70 10.96 6.22 26.26
CA THR A 70 12.13 6.02 27.14
C THR A 70 12.05 6.94 28.37
N LEU A 71 11.72 8.22 28.17
CA LEU A 71 11.53 9.16 29.27
C LEU A 71 10.38 8.79 30.22
N THR A 72 9.30 8.18 29.72
CA THR A 72 8.20 7.71 30.59
C THR A 72 8.61 6.48 31.40
N VAL A 73 9.45 5.61 30.85
CA VAL A 73 10.01 4.44 31.55
C VAL A 73 11.00 4.88 32.62
N GLU A 74 11.97 5.74 32.29
CA GLU A 74 12.97 6.24 33.23
C GLU A 74 12.39 6.98 34.44
N ARG A 75 11.21 7.61 34.27
CA ARG A 75 10.53 8.31 35.36
C ARG A 75 9.60 7.43 36.19
N GLU A 76 9.63 6.12 35.95
CA GLU A 76 8.78 5.12 36.61
C GLU A 76 7.31 5.54 36.59
N PHE A 77 6.89 6.20 35.50
CA PHE A 77 5.56 6.80 35.44
C PHE A 77 4.48 5.73 35.61
N PHE A 78 4.67 4.59 34.96
CA PHE A 78 3.75 3.46 35.03
C PHE A 78 3.67 2.88 36.44
N GLU A 79 4.80 2.68 37.10
CA GLU A 79 4.81 2.16 38.48
C GLU A 79 4.15 3.15 39.44
N ARG A 80 4.46 4.44 39.32
CA ARG A 80 3.90 5.48 40.18
C ARG A 80 2.38 5.62 40.05
N VAL A 81 1.87 5.65 38.82
CA VAL A 81 0.44 5.92 38.58
C VAL A 81 -0.41 4.65 38.68
N PHE A 82 0.06 3.52 38.12
CA PHE A 82 -0.74 2.29 38.09
C PHE A 82 -0.49 1.36 39.27
N THR A 83 0.72 1.33 39.83
CA THR A 83 1.05 0.44 40.96
C THR A 83 0.88 1.14 42.30
N ALA A 84 1.40 2.37 42.44
CA ALA A 84 1.32 3.13 43.68
C ALA A 84 0.05 4.01 43.81
N GLY A 85 -0.77 4.11 42.76
CA GLY A 85 -2.03 4.88 42.77
C GLY A 85 -1.85 6.39 43.00
N LEU A 86 -0.64 6.91 42.81
CA LEU A 86 -0.34 8.32 43.03
C LEU A 86 -0.85 9.16 41.84
N PRO A 87 -1.40 10.37 42.08
CA PRO A 87 -1.90 11.20 41.01
C PRO A 87 -0.76 11.61 40.05
N PRO A 88 -1.02 11.64 38.73
CA PRO A 88 -0.03 12.06 37.75
C PRO A 88 0.38 13.52 37.98
N ARG A 89 1.67 13.81 37.83
CA ARG A 89 2.17 15.18 37.99
C ARG A 89 1.70 16.01 36.78
N SER A 90 1.50 17.31 36.96
CA SER A 90 1.16 18.22 35.84
C SER A 90 2.05 18.09 34.59
N PRO A 91 3.39 17.89 34.66
CA PRO A 91 4.22 17.66 33.48
C PRO A 91 4.01 16.28 32.82
N ASP A 92 3.46 15.30 33.54
CA ASP A 92 3.20 13.96 32.98
C ASP A 92 1.97 14.00 32.06
N ILE A 93 0.96 14.79 32.42
CA ILE A 93 -0.26 15.00 31.59
C ILE A 93 0.11 15.62 30.25
N ALA A 94 0.94 16.67 30.26
CA ALA A 94 1.41 17.32 29.03
C ALA A 94 2.17 16.33 28.11
N ARG A 95 2.98 15.43 28.70
CA ARG A 95 3.71 14.41 27.93
C ARG A 95 2.77 13.39 27.30
N ILE A 96 1.77 12.91 28.04
CA ILE A 96 0.78 11.97 27.50
C ILE A 96 0.05 12.61 26.31
N LEU A 97 -0.39 13.87 26.45
CA LEU A 97 -1.06 14.57 25.35
C LEU A 97 -0.15 14.73 24.12
N VAL A 98 1.11 15.10 24.31
CA VAL A 98 2.10 15.19 23.22
C VAL A 98 2.35 13.82 22.58
N THR A 99 2.52 12.77 23.38
CA THR A 99 2.71 11.40 22.89
C THR A 99 1.51 10.94 22.07
N LEU A 100 0.27 11.21 22.52
CA LEU A 100 -0.95 10.89 21.77
C LEU A 100 -1.01 11.64 20.44
N LEU A 101 -0.61 12.92 20.41
CA LEU A 101 -0.55 13.71 19.18
C LEU A 101 0.51 13.14 18.21
N ILE A 102 1.69 12.76 18.70
CA ILE A 102 2.71 12.12 17.88
C ILE A 102 2.20 10.81 17.29
N ILE A 103 1.54 9.96 18.10
CA ILE A 103 0.95 8.70 17.65
C ILE A 103 -0.11 8.92 16.57
N SER A 104 -1.03 9.87 16.76
CA SER A 104 -2.09 10.13 15.78
C SER A 104 -1.51 10.62 14.44
N THR A 105 -0.48 11.48 14.50
CA THR A 105 0.20 12.00 13.31
C THR A 105 0.99 10.91 12.58
N LEU A 106 1.69 10.04 13.33
CA LEU A 106 2.38 8.88 12.77
C LEU A 106 1.43 7.91 12.09
N PHE A 107 0.28 7.63 12.72
CA PHE A 107 -0.74 6.77 12.14
C PHE A 107 -1.25 7.34 10.80
N GLY A 108 -1.54 8.65 10.75
CA GLY A 108 -1.93 9.32 9.51
C GLY A 108 -0.86 9.23 8.41
N GLY A 109 0.41 9.47 8.74
CA GLY A 109 1.53 9.37 7.80
C GLY A 109 1.74 7.94 7.28
N LEU A 110 1.66 6.94 8.15
CA LEU A 110 1.75 5.52 7.77
C LEU A 110 0.59 5.10 6.87
N MET A 111 -0.64 5.49 7.20
CA MET A 111 -1.80 5.16 6.35
C MET A 111 -1.68 5.80 4.97
N ASN A 112 -1.20 7.03 4.87
CA ASN A 112 -1.00 7.72 3.60
C ASN A 112 0.05 7.01 2.72
N THR A 113 1.19 6.63 3.31
CA THR A 113 2.24 5.90 2.59
C THR A 113 1.76 4.52 2.15
N VAL A 114 1.06 3.77 3.02
CA VAL A 114 0.46 2.47 2.67
C VAL A 114 -0.55 2.62 1.54
N MET A 115 -1.42 3.63 1.58
CA MET A 115 -2.39 3.87 0.50
C MET A 115 -1.72 4.20 -0.83
N ARG A 116 -0.63 4.99 -0.85
CA ARG A 116 0.13 5.26 -2.08
C ARG A 116 0.78 4.01 -2.64
N ILE A 117 1.41 3.20 -1.77
CA ILE A 117 2.01 1.92 -2.17
C ILE A 117 0.93 0.99 -2.72
N TRP A 118 -0.22 0.90 -2.05
CA TRP A 118 -1.34 0.11 -2.50
C TRP A 118 -1.86 0.57 -3.87
N HIS A 119 -2.07 1.88 -4.04
CA HIS A 119 -2.50 2.46 -5.30
C HIS A 119 -1.50 2.18 -6.42
N TYR A 120 -0.20 2.32 -6.14
CA TYR A 120 0.87 2.00 -7.07
C TYR A 120 0.87 0.52 -7.46
N ILE A 121 0.80 -0.41 -6.49
CA ILE A 121 0.72 -1.85 -6.75
C ILE A 121 -0.53 -2.18 -7.57
N ASN A 122 -1.68 -1.57 -7.25
CA ASN A 122 -2.92 -1.80 -7.97
C ASN A 122 -2.81 -1.30 -9.42
N LYS A 123 -2.08 -0.22 -9.66
CA LYS A 123 -1.77 0.30 -11.01
C LYS A 123 -0.85 -0.62 -11.82
N GLN A 124 0.03 -1.40 -11.17
CA GLN A 124 0.89 -2.39 -11.85
C GLN A 124 0.19 -3.72 -12.20
N ARG A 125 -1.09 -3.87 -11.86
CA ARG A 125 -1.85 -5.06 -12.21
C ARG A 125 -2.20 -5.06 -13.70
N ALA A 126 -1.95 -6.17 -14.38
CA ALA A 126 -2.35 -6.37 -15.77
C ALA A 126 -3.36 -7.51 -15.87
N ILE A 127 -4.23 -7.40 -16.86
CA ILE A 127 -5.18 -8.46 -17.20
C ILE A 127 -4.37 -9.58 -17.86
N ARG A 128 -4.33 -10.76 -17.25
CA ARG A 128 -3.74 -11.96 -17.86
C ARG A 128 -4.87 -12.74 -18.51
N PHE A 129 -4.72 -13.00 -19.79
CA PHE A 129 -5.65 -13.84 -20.56
C PHE A 129 -5.18 -15.30 -20.46
N MET A 130 -6.12 -16.23 -20.24
CA MET A 130 -5.89 -17.66 -20.43
C MET A 130 -6.72 -18.10 -21.64
N ASP A 131 -6.14 -18.92 -22.52
CA ASP A 131 -6.90 -19.53 -23.60
C ASP A 131 -8.04 -20.38 -23.04
N SER A 132 -9.24 -20.20 -23.61
CA SER A 132 -10.47 -20.89 -23.19
C SER A 132 -10.37 -22.42 -23.32
N ASP A 133 -9.44 -22.92 -24.14
CA ASP A 133 -9.21 -24.35 -24.36
C ASP A 133 -8.60 -25.08 -23.16
N VAL A 134 -7.90 -24.37 -22.26
CA VAL A 134 -7.42 -24.98 -21.01
C VAL A 134 -8.60 -25.26 -20.07
N ASN A 135 -9.64 -24.40 -20.10
CA ASN A 135 -10.82 -24.56 -19.25
C ASN A 135 -11.77 -25.67 -19.75
N LYS A 136 -11.79 -25.94 -21.07
CA LYS A 136 -12.50 -27.11 -21.61
C LYS A 136 -11.86 -28.45 -21.23
N LYS A 137 -10.55 -28.47 -20.93
CA LYS A 137 -9.85 -29.69 -20.48
C LYS A 137 -9.93 -29.92 -18.97
N ALA A 138 -10.16 -28.88 -18.17
CA ALA A 138 -10.37 -29.02 -16.72
C ALA A 138 -11.82 -29.39 -16.34
N SER A 139 -12.76 -29.23 -17.27
CA SER A 139 -14.19 -29.51 -17.10
C SER A 139 -14.63 -30.83 -17.77
N LYS A 140 -13.70 -31.75 -18.03
CA LYS A 140 -13.97 -33.06 -18.61
C LYS A 140 -13.39 -34.16 -17.74
#